data_AF-A0A3M1IBX8-F1
#
_entry.id   AF-A0A3M1IBX8-F1
#
_cell.length_a   1.000
_cell.length_b   1.000
_cell.length_c   1.000
_cell.angle_alpha   90.00
_cell.angle_beta   90.00
_cell.angle_gamma   90.00
#
_symmetry.space_group_name_H-M   'P 1'
#
loop_
_entity.id
_entity.type
_entity.pdbx_description
1 polymer ?
#
loop_
_entity_poly.entity_id
_entity_poly.type
_entity_poly.pdbx_seq_one_letter_code
_entity_poly.pdbx_strand_id
1 'polypeptide(L)'
;MSRYIATRAIRGANALVTEAELMLKKALAEKGPDTPVAFPNTAYHLPTILGMTGIAVEKLSDLKPVLEHARRLLHPLPANNHWTPYLGETLDSGMATLLAAEAIEAIRFVYGLQPEPMPGFRLAGGTSFTSPDGSSDEAAADGHLNGPIDDIQLRSWGIQLVDGRMPGFAAIVGCAKSNEVAVKIVRELQRRNILCFLSGNVNGRSIIHQLIEEGVELGYDTYTVPFGTDTISAIYALGFATRSALTFGGLKPGQAREILLYNKERVFAFVLALGEVDDLKYAAAAGAINFGFPVIADTVIPEILPTGITTYEHVVSMPFDQIEGKDDLERAERLVQKCIEVRGVKVKVSKVDVPVPYGSAFEGEVVRKADMRVEFGGKRSRCFEYLFMADMDEVTDGKIEVIGNGFEDVEPQGSMDMGILVKVAGRNMQKDFEPVLERQI
;
A
#
# COMPACT_ATOMS: atom_id res chain seq x y z
N MET A 1 -2.36 28.05 3.18
CA MET A 1 -2.10 26.86 4.02
C MET A 1 -2.64 27.10 5.42
N SER A 2 -3.27 26.12 6.07
CA SER A 2 -3.86 26.29 7.41
C SER A 2 -2.81 26.35 8.53
N ARG A 3 -2.94 27.32 9.45
CA ARG A 3 -2.01 27.49 10.59
C ARG A 3 -2.06 26.29 11.51
N TYR A 4 -3.26 25.75 11.71
CA TYR A 4 -3.47 24.58 12.55
C TYR A 4 -2.67 23.37 12.05
N ILE A 5 -2.71 23.09 10.74
CA ILE A 5 -1.96 21.98 10.14
C ILE A 5 -0.45 22.21 10.32
N ALA A 6 0.03 23.41 10.00
CA ALA A 6 1.45 23.74 10.13
C ALA A 6 1.95 23.60 11.58
N THR A 7 1.20 24.13 12.55
CA THR A 7 1.52 24.00 13.97
C THR A 7 1.56 22.54 14.41
N ARG A 8 0.57 21.73 14.02
CA ARG A 8 0.48 20.30 14.37
C ARG A 8 1.63 19.50 13.75
N ALA A 9 1.90 19.70 12.45
CA ALA A 9 2.97 19.03 11.73
C ALA A 9 4.36 19.39 12.27
N ILE A 10 4.65 20.69 12.49
CA ILE A 10 5.94 21.14 13.03
C ILE A 10 6.13 20.63 14.47
N ARG A 11 5.06 20.60 15.28
CA ARG A 11 5.13 20.05 16.64
C ARG A 11 5.40 18.54 16.63
N GLY A 12 4.71 17.78 15.79
CA GLY A 12 4.93 16.35 15.61
C GLY A 12 6.35 16.04 15.12
N ALA A 13 6.85 16.80 14.14
CA ALA A 13 8.21 16.66 13.61
C ALA A 13 9.27 16.89 14.70
N ASN A 14 9.12 17.95 15.49
CA ASN A 14 10.04 18.24 16.60
C ASN A 14 10.04 17.13 17.65
N ALA A 15 8.86 16.59 17.98
CA ALA A 15 8.74 15.48 18.92
C ALA A 15 9.42 14.21 18.39
N LEU A 16 9.13 13.82 17.15
CA LEU A 16 9.66 12.58 16.57
C LEU A 16 11.17 12.63 16.36
N VAL A 17 11.73 13.75 15.88
CA VAL A 17 13.18 13.90 15.74
C VAL A 17 13.87 13.80 17.10
N THR A 18 13.30 14.42 18.14
CA THR A 18 13.84 14.34 19.50
C THR A 18 13.77 12.91 20.04
N GLU A 19 12.68 12.19 19.79
CA GLU A 19 12.54 10.77 20.14
C GLU A 19 13.59 9.92 19.42
N ALA A 20 13.78 10.10 18.12
CA ALA A 20 14.78 9.40 17.33
C ALA A 20 16.21 9.63 17.86
N GLU A 21 16.54 10.86 18.25
CA GLU A 21 17.85 11.21 18.85
C GLU A 21 18.06 10.49 20.19
N LEU A 22 17.03 10.44 21.04
CA LEU A 22 17.08 9.75 22.32
C LEU A 22 17.19 8.23 22.13
N MET A 23 16.42 7.66 21.20
CA MET A 23 16.50 6.24 20.83
C MET A 23 17.87 5.88 20.28
N LEU A 24 18.44 6.70 19.39
CA LEU A 24 19.77 6.47 18.85
C LEU A 24 20.84 6.53 19.94
N LYS A 25 20.76 7.53 20.84
CA LYS A 25 21.69 7.64 21.96
C LYS A 25 21.66 6.40 22.86
N LYS A 26 20.46 5.89 23.14
CA LYS A 26 20.27 4.65 23.92
C LYS A 26 20.84 3.44 23.17
N ALA A 27 20.50 3.28 21.89
CA ALA A 27 20.97 2.17 21.06
C ALA A 27 22.51 2.15 20.94
N LEU A 28 23.14 3.31 20.75
CA LEU A 28 24.59 3.43 20.70
C LEU A 28 25.27 3.02 22.01
N ALA A 29 24.63 3.32 23.16
CA ALA A 29 25.16 2.93 24.47
C ALA A 29 24.98 1.44 24.76
N GLU A 30 23.86 0.84 24.34
CA GLU A 30 23.52 -0.56 24.64
C GLU A 30 24.09 -1.57 23.65
N LYS A 31 24.08 -1.24 22.35
CA LYS A 31 24.45 -2.16 21.26
C LYS A 31 25.83 -1.84 20.66
N GLY A 32 26.28 -0.59 20.79
CA GLY A 32 27.56 -0.11 20.27
C GLY A 32 27.44 0.60 18.91
N PRO A 33 28.44 1.41 18.53
CA PRO A 33 28.40 2.22 17.31
C PRO A 33 28.51 1.42 16.01
N ASP A 34 29.11 0.24 16.05
CA ASP A 34 29.36 -0.62 14.89
C ASP A 34 28.32 -1.73 14.71
N THR A 35 27.22 -1.69 15.48
CA THR A 35 26.10 -2.62 15.26
C THR A 35 25.54 -2.41 13.85
N PRO A 36 25.46 -3.48 13.03
CA PRO A 36 24.90 -3.40 11.69
C PRO A 36 23.44 -2.94 11.70
N VAL A 37 23.08 -2.15 10.71
CA VAL A 37 21.73 -1.64 10.46
C VAL A 37 21.38 -1.90 9.01
N ALA A 38 20.32 -2.67 8.78
CA ALA A 38 19.81 -2.93 7.43
C ALA A 38 18.33 -3.29 7.51
N PHE A 39 17.57 -2.90 6.48
CA PHE A 39 16.28 -3.50 6.21
C PHE A 39 16.47 -4.84 5.47
N PRO A 40 15.58 -5.82 5.70
CA PRO A 40 15.67 -7.11 5.03
C PRO A 40 15.54 -6.97 3.52
N ASN A 41 16.33 -7.75 2.77
CA ASN A 41 16.19 -7.97 1.34
C ASN A 41 16.14 -6.70 0.47
N THR A 42 16.94 -5.69 0.83
CA THR A 42 17.12 -4.48 0.01
C THR A 42 18.60 -4.15 -0.24
N ALA A 43 18.90 -3.74 -1.48
CA ALA A 43 20.19 -3.18 -1.88
C ALA A 43 20.26 -1.65 -1.66
N TYR A 44 19.20 -1.04 -1.12
CA TYR A 44 19.05 0.41 -0.97
C TYR A 44 19.18 0.88 0.49
N HIS A 45 19.87 0.12 1.34
CA HIS A 45 20.11 0.46 2.76
C HIS A 45 18.80 0.86 3.48
N LEU A 46 18.73 2.12 3.95
CA LEU A 46 17.52 2.79 4.40
C LEU A 46 17.03 3.69 3.26
N PRO A 47 16.00 3.29 2.50
CA PRO A 47 15.81 3.86 1.17
C PRO A 47 15.42 5.33 1.14
N THR A 48 14.64 5.81 2.10
CA THR A 48 14.22 7.22 2.16
C THR A 48 15.41 8.12 2.49
N ILE A 49 16.19 7.74 3.50
CA ILE A 49 17.44 8.40 3.90
C ILE A 49 18.42 8.39 2.73
N LEU A 50 18.66 7.23 2.11
CA LEU A 50 19.57 7.08 0.99
C LEU A 50 19.13 7.96 -0.19
N GLY A 51 17.84 7.94 -0.55
CA GLY A 51 17.31 8.75 -1.64
C GLY A 51 17.44 10.25 -1.38
N MET A 52 17.05 10.71 -0.19
CA MET A 52 17.00 12.14 0.13
C MET A 52 18.37 12.75 0.47
N THR A 53 19.26 11.98 1.07
CA THR A 53 20.54 12.49 1.59
C THR A 53 21.77 11.94 0.89
N GLY A 54 21.65 10.80 0.20
CA GLY A 54 22.79 10.07 -0.37
C GLY A 54 23.61 9.29 0.66
N ILE A 55 23.22 9.33 1.95
CA ILE A 55 23.93 8.64 3.03
C ILE A 55 23.52 7.16 3.00
N ALA A 56 24.49 6.29 2.73
CA ALA A 56 24.35 4.85 2.91
C ALA A 56 24.56 4.52 4.39
N VAL A 57 23.48 4.12 5.07
CA VAL A 57 23.51 3.70 6.47
C VAL A 57 23.78 2.20 6.52
N GLU A 58 24.88 1.79 7.16
CA GLU A 58 25.26 0.38 7.34
C GLU A 58 25.36 -0.01 8.81
N LYS A 59 25.58 0.98 9.70
CA LYS A 59 25.70 0.78 11.14
C LYS A 59 25.01 1.89 11.94
N LEU A 60 24.76 1.63 13.22
CA LEU A 60 24.07 2.58 14.11
C LEU A 60 24.73 3.97 14.13
N SER A 61 26.05 4.06 14.09
CA SER A 61 26.75 5.35 14.11
C SER A 61 26.50 6.22 12.87
N ASP A 62 26.11 5.64 11.74
CA ASP A 62 25.82 6.37 10.50
C ASP A 62 24.49 7.13 10.57
N LEU A 63 23.62 6.80 11.54
CA LEU A 63 22.37 7.54 11.78
C LEU A 63 22.60 8.92 12.41
N LYS A 64 23.76 9.17 13.01
CA LYS A 64 24.08 10.48 13.60
C LYS A 64 24.01 11.64 12.60
N PRO A 65 24.76 11.63 11.48
CA PRO A 65 24.68 12.70 10.49
C PRO A 65 23.28 12.82 9.85
N VAL A 66 22.51 11.74 9.80
CA VAL A 66 21.12 11.75 9.32
C VAL A 66 20.21 12.54 10.27
N LEU A 67 20.25 12.24 11.57
CA LEU A 67 19.44 12.95 12.56
C LEU A 67 19.88 14.40 12.73
N GLU A 68 21.18 14.69 12.63
CA GLU A 68 21.68 16.07 12.58
C GLU A 68 21.13 16.83 11.37
N HIS A 69 21.01 16.17 10.21
CA HIS A 69 20.37 16.76 9.03
C HIS A 69 18.88 16.99 9.27
N ALA A 70 18.15 16.00 9.80
CA ALA A 70 16.74 16.14 10.16
C ALA A 70 16.50 17.30 11.14
N ARG A 71 17.36 17.46 12.16
CA ARG A 71 17.31 18.56 13.12
C ARG A 71 17.44 19.93 12.45
N ARG A 72 18.29 20.07 11.42
CA ARG A 72 18.47 21.33 10.67
C ARG A 72 17.26 21.72 9.84
N LEU A 73 16.39 20.76 9.48
CA LEU A 73 15.16 20.99 8.73
C LEU A 73 13.98 21.41 9.61
N LEU A 74 14.13 21.37 10.94
CA LEU A 74 13.05 21.73 11.85
C LEU A 74 12.94 23.25 12.00
N HIS A 75 11.69 23.71 12.02
CA HIS A 75 11.34 25.10 12.16
C HIS A 75 10.61 25.36 13.49
N PRO A 76 10.61 26.61 14.00
CA PRO A 76 9.79 26.99 15.14
C PRO A 76 8.30 26.91 14.81
N LEU A 77 7.45 26.81 15.84
CA LEU A 77 6.00 26.85 15.64
C LEU A 77 5.57 28.22 15.08
N PRO A 78 4.57 28.26 14.18
CA PRO A 78 4.04 29.53 13.68
C PRO A 78 3.57 30.43 14.83
N ALA A 79 3.90 31.72 14.74
CA ALA A 79 3.51 32.70 15.75
C ALA A 79 1.97 32.86 15.83
N ASN A 80 1.47 33.21 17.02
CA ASN A 80 0.04 33.41 17.24
C ASN A 80 -0.52 34.61 16.46
N ASN A 81 0.28 35.67 16.24
CA ASN A 81 -0.09 36.89 15.53
C ASN A 81 0.99 37.24 14.49
N HIS A 82 0.59 37.88 13.38
CA HIS A 82 1.49 38.37 12.32
C HIS A 82 2.43 37.29 11.74
N TRP A 83 1.91 36.11 11.46
CA TRP A 83 2.69 34.99 10.92
C TRP A 83 2.98 35.14 9.42
N THR A 84 4.11 34.61 8.99
CA THR A 84 4.49 34.47 7.58
C THR A 84 3.93 33.19 6.96
N PRO A 85 3.89 33.06 5.62
CA PRO A 85 3.55 31.79 4.98
C PRO A 85 4.52 30.68 5.39
N TYR A 86 3.99 29.55 5.88
CA TYR A 86 4.74 28.45 6.50
C TYR A 86 4.70 27.14 5.69
N LEU A 87 4.39 27.19 4.39
CA LEU A 87 4.34 25.99 3.55
C LEU A 87 5.70 25.32 3.44
N GLY A 88 6.75 26.07 3.09
CA GLY A 88 8.11 25.52 3.05
C GLY A 88 8.54 24.95 4.41
N GLU A 89 8.33 25.69 5.50
CA GLU A 89 8.69 25.27 6.86
C GLU A 89 7.99 23.98 7.30
N THR A 90 6.71 23.85 6.95
CA THR A 90 5.91 22.64 7.22
C THR A 90 6.45 21.44 6.44
N LEU A 91 6.83 21.65 5.18
CA LEU A 91 7.35 20.61 4.31
C LEU A 91 8.76 20.17 4.71
N ASP A 92 9.64 21.09 5.07
CA ASP A 92 10.97 20.78 5.63
C ASP A 92 10.82 19.94 6.90
N SER A 93 9.91 20.35 7.80
CA SER A 93 9.60 19.59 9.02
C SER A 93 9.00 18.22 8.71
N GLY A 94 8.19 18.12 7.64
CA GLY A 94 7.70 16.85 7.11
C GLY A 94 8.84 15.95 6.65
N MET A 95 9.83 16.47 5.91
CA MET A 95 11.01 15.72 5.50
C MET A 95 11.85 15.27 6.70
N ALA A 96 12.03 16.13 7.70
CA ALA A 96 12.70 15.77 8.96
C ALA A 96 12.00 14.59 9.65
N THR A 97 10.66 14.57 9.62
CA THR A 97 9.85 13.50 10.18
C THR A 97 10.10 12.18 9.47
N LEU A 98 10.21 12.19 8.13
CA LEU A 98 10.49 10.96 7.36
C LEU A 98 11.86 10.37 7.69
N LEU A 99 12.89 11.22 7.78
CA LEU A 99 14.25 10.79 8.14
C LEU A 99 14.29 10.22 9.56
N ALA A 100 13.59 10.85 10.51
CA ALA A 100 13.47 10.36 11.89
C ALA A 100 12.69 9.04 11.96
N ALA A 101 11.59 8.91 11.22
CA ALA A 101 10.77 7.70 11.18
C ALA A 101 11.58 6.50 10.65
N GLU A 102 12.32 6.67 9.56
CA GLU A 102 13.13 5.58 9.00
C GLU A 102 14.29 5.20 9.94
N ALA A 103 14.90 6.18 10.60
CA ALA A 103 15.91 5.94 11.63
C ALA A 103 15.34 5.17 12.84
N ILE A 104 14.13 5.51 13.30
CA ILE A 104 13.46 4.78 14.39
C ILE A 104 13.17 3.34 13.97
N GLU A 105 12.63 3.10 12.77
CA GLU A 105 12.37 1.74 12.30
C GLU A 105 13.67 0.94 12.16
N ALA A 106 14.74 1.55 11.66
CA ALA A 106 16.06 0.93 11.60
C ALA A 106 16.59 0.53 12.99
N ILE A 107 16.40 1.38 14.00
CA ILE A 107 16.74 1.07 15.40
C ILE A 107 15.84 -0.06 15.93
N ARG A 108 14.54 -0.07 15.61
CA ARG A 108 13.62 -1.14 16.01
C ARG A 108 14.02 -2.50 15.44
N PHE A 109 14.51 -2.56 14.20
CA PHE A 109 15.10 -3.78 13.63
C PHE A 109 16.31 -4.27 14.45
N VAL A 110 17.19 -3.38 14.90
CA VAL A 110 18.33 -3.75 15.77
C VAL A 110 17.87 -4.37 17.10
N TYR A 111 16.70 -3.98 17.59
CA TYR A 111 16.10 -4.54 18.80
C TYR A 111 15.19 -5.76 18.53
N GLY A 112 15.02 -6.20 17.28
CA GLY A 112 14.10 -7.30 16.93
C GLY A 112 12.64 -6.95 17.14
N LEU A 113 12.28 -5.66 17.10
CA LEU A 113 10.90 -5.18 17.20
C LEU A 113 10.22 -5.08 15.84
N GLN A 114 10.99 -5.20 14.75
CA GLN A 114 10.50 -5.19 13.37
C GLN A 114 11.04 -6.41 12.61
N PRO A 115 10.26 -6.99 11.67
CA PRO A 115 8.86 -6.67 11.37
C PRO A 115 7.96 -6.87 12.59
N GLU A 116 6.90 -6.08 12.73
CA GLU A 116 6.10 -6.03 13.96
C GLU A 116 5.43 -7.40 14.23
N PRO A 117 5.60 -8.01 15.43
CA PRO A 117 4.94 -9.26 15.77
C PRO A 117 3.41 -9.11 15.83
N MET A 118 2.71 -10.02 15.16
CA MET A 118 1.24 -10.14 15.13
C MET A 118 0.85 -11.61 15.27
N PRO A 119 0.72 -12.15 16.49
CA PRO A 119 0.44 -13.57 16.71
C PRO A 119 -0.84 -14.05 16.00
N GLY A 120 -0.76 -15.17 15.30
CA GLY A 120 -1.89 -15.77 14.58
C GLY A 120 -2.19 -15.15 13.20
N PHE A 121 -1.41 -14.16 12.78
CA PHE A 121 -1.48 -13.61 11.43
C PHE A 121 -0.57 -14.37 10.46
N ARG A 122 -1.07 -14.65 9.26
CA ARG A 122 -0.32 -15.26 8.18
C ARG A 122 -0.36 -14.34 6.96
N LEU A 123 0.81 -13.88 6.53
CA LEU A 123 0.97 -13.05 5.35
C LEU A 123 0.76 -13.88 4.07
N ALA A 124 -0.09 -13.40 3.16
CA ALA A 124 -0.30 -14.02 1.85
C ALA A 124 0.77 -13.60 0.83
N GLY A 125 1.34 -14.54 0.08
CA GLY A 125 2.32 -14.22 -0.98
C GLY A 125 3.67 -13.68 -0.52
N GLY A 126 3.99 -13.73 0.78
CA GLY A 126 5.28 -13.28 1.31
C GLY A 126 6.43 -14.19 0.89
N THR A 127 7.60 -13.63 0.60
CA THR A 127 8.82 -14.43 0.38
C THR A 127 9.25 -15.07 1.72
N SER A 128 9.50 -16.38 1.73
CA SER A 128 9.87 -17.18 2.92
C SER A 128 11.23 -16.82 3.57
N PHE A 129 11.78 -15.65 3.29
CA PHE A 129 13.17 -15.28 3.59
C PHE A 129 13.29 -14.14 4.63
N THR A 130 12.23 -13.80 5.36
CA THR A 130 12.27 -12.75 6.39
C THR A 130 12.86 -13.21 7.73
N SER A 131 13.28 -14.47 7.86
CA SER A 131 13.99 -14.97 9.05
C SER A 131 15.51 -14.95 8.81
N PRO A 132 16.31 -14.31 9.68
CA PRO A 132 17.78 -14.41 9.67
C PRO A 132 18.29 -15.85 9.88
N ASP A 133 17.44 -16.72 10.43
CA ASP A 133 17.71 -18.13 10.60
C ASP A 133 17.12 -18.90 9.41
N GLY A 134 18.00 -19.33 8.51
CA GLY A 134 17.67 -20.05 7.27
C GLY A 134 17.05 -21.43 7.49
N SER A 135 15.82 -21.50 8.01
CA SER A 135 14.98 -22.68 7.93
C SER A 135 14.17 -22.64 6.63
N SER A 136 14.61 -23.44 5.66
CA SER A 136 13.94 -23.70 4.40
C SER A 136 12.74 -24.63 4.59
N ASP A 137 11.68 -24.14 5.19
CA ASP A 137 10.36 -24.78 5.18
C ASP A 137 9.28 -23.68 5.06
N GLU A 138 8.15 -24.03 4.44
CA GLU A 138 7.00 -23.21 4.01
C GLU A 138 6.35 -22.25 5.05
N ALA A 139 7.12 -21.35 5.66
CA ALA A 139 6.61 -20.31 6.54
C ALA A 139 6.73 -18.95 5.85
N ALA A 140 5.69 -18.57 5.10
CA ALA A 140 5.35 -17.14 5.00
C ALA A 140 5.32 -16.58 6.43
N ALA A 141 5.95 -15.43 6.68
CA ALA A 141 6.18 -14.85 8.01
C ALA A 141 5.01 -15.10 8.99
N ASP A 142 5.07 -16.23 9.72
CA ASP A 142 3.98 -16.65 10.59
C ASP A 142 4.09 -15.80 11.85
N GLY A 143 3.02 -15.09 12.18
CA GLY A 143 2.97 -14.25 13.36
C GLY A 143 3.65 -12.88 13.26
N HIS A 144 3.93 -12.35 12.06
CA HIS A 144 4.52 -11.00 11.88
C HIS A 144 3.86 -10.22 10.74
N LEU A 145 3.80 -8.90 10.88
CA LEU A 145 3.46 -7.98 9.79
C LEU A 145 4.62 -7.89 8.78
N ASN A 146 4.38 -7.25 7.64
CA ASN A 146 5.33 -7.27 6.52
C ASN A 146 6.61 -6.45 6.79
N GLY A 147 6.48 -5.28 7.43
CA GLY A 147 7.55 -4.30 7.44
C GLY A 147 7.91 -3.81 6.02
N PRO A 148 9.19 -3.48 5.74
CA PRO A 148 9.62 -2.97 4.43
C PRO A 148 9.49 -4.04 3.34
N ILE A 149 8.92 -3.65 2.20
CA ILE A 149 8.79 -4.51 1.01
C ILE A 149 10.18 -4.87 0.48
N ASP A 150 10.42 -6.11 0.08
CA ASP A 150 11.71 -6.52 -0.50
C ASP A 150 11.91 -6.03 -1.95
N ASP A 151 13.16 -5.99 -2.41
CA ASP A 151 13.47 -5.49 -3.75
C ASP A 151 12.99 -6.40 -4.89
N ILE A 152 12.74 -7.70 -4.62
CA ILE A 152 12.23 -8.64 -5.63
C ILE A 152 10.77 -8.29 -5.92
N GLN A 153 9.97 -8.10 -4.87
CA GLN A 153 8.57 -7.72 -4.98
C GLN A 153 8.42 -6.32 -5.58
N LEU A 154 9.27 -5.37 -5.18
CA LEU A 154 9.34 -4.06 -5.82
C LEU A 154 9.54 -4.17 -7.34
N ARG A 155 10.45 -5.04 -7.80
CA ARG A 155 10.67 -5.26 -9.25
C ARG A 155 9.46 -5.88 -9.94
N SER A 156 8.78 -6.82 -9.29
CA SER A 156 7.57 -7.45 -9.81
C SER A 156 6.45 -6.43 -10.04
N TRP A 157 6.09 -5.65 -9.03
CA TRP A 157 5.06 -4.62 -9.15
C TRP A 157 5.47 -3.41 -9.96
N GLY A 158 6.76 -3.05 -9.94
CA GLY A 158 7.26 -1.91 -10.70
C GLY A 158 7.05 -2.03 -12.20
N ILE A 159 7.10 -3.24 -12.76
CA ILE A 159 6.74 -3.48 -14.17
C ILE A 159 5.27 -3.11 -14.41
N GLN A 160 4.38 -3.52 -13.50
CA GLN A 160 2.93 -3.23 -13.60
C GLN A 160 2.61 -1.74 -13.39
N LEU A 161 3.38 -1.05 -12.55
CA LEU A 161 3.27 0.40 -12.35
C LEU A 161 3.70 1.16 -13.62
N VAL A 162 4.73 0.68 -14.32
CA VAL A 162 5.24 1.32 -15.55
C VAL A 162 4.33 1.06 -16.76
N ASP A 163 3.79 -0.15 -16.90
CA ASP A 163 2.89 -0.49 -18.02
C ASP A 163 1.42 -0.08 -17.78
N GLY A 164 1.09 0.36 -16.56
CA GLY A 164 -0.19 0.93 -16.18
C GLY A 164 -1.26 -0.10 -15.79
N ARG A 165 -0.91 -1.38 -15.64
CA ARG A 165 -1.81 -2.41 -15.07
C ARG A 165 -2.10 -2.17 -13.60
N MET A 166 -1.11 -1.66 -12.87
CA MET A 166 -1.25 -1.18 -11.51
C MET A 166 -1.20 0.35 -11.56
N PRO A 167 -2.32 1.06 -11.35
CA PRO A 167 -2.36 2.49 -11.59
C PRO A 167 -1.65 3.30 -10.50
N GLY A 168 -1.40 2.73 -9.31
CA GLY A 168 -0.76 3.41 -8.19
C GLY A 168 -0.97 2.68 -6.86
N PHE A 169 -0.75 3.36 -5.74
CA PHE A 169 -0.98 2.80 -4.41
C PHE A 169 -1.69 3.77 -3.45
N ALA A 170 -2.43 3.23 -2.49
CA ALA A 170 -3.07 3.94 -1.40
C ALA A 170 -2.35 3.63 -0.08
N ALA A 171 -1.78 4.65 0.56
CA ALA A 171 -1.26 4.53 1.92
C ALA A 171 -2.39 4.83 2.91
N ILE A 172 -2.97 3.78 3.50
CA ILE A 172 -4.07 3.89 4.46
C ILE A 172 -3.47 3.92 5.87
N VAL A 173 -3.73 4.99 6.61
CA VAL A 173 -3.15 5.24 7.93
C VAL A 173 -4.26 5.43 8.96
N GLY A 174 -4.33 4.56 9.97
CA GLY A 174 -5.26 4.69 11.09
C GLY A 174 -6.32 3.59 11.16
N CYS A 175 -7.55 3.95 11.49
CA CYS A 175 -8.65 3.01 11.73
C CYS A 175 -9.94 3.54 11.12
N ALA A 176 -10.61 2.71 10.31
CA ALA A 176 -11.91 3.06 9.76
C ALA A 176 -12.99 3.08 10.85
N LYS A 177 -14.10 3.77 10.58
CA LYS A 177 -15.27 3.85 11.47
C LYS A 177 -15.81 2.49 11.93
N SER A 178 -15.83 1.50 11.04
CA SER A 178 -16.23 0.11 11.35
C SER A 178 -15.43 -0.90 10.52
N ASN A 179 -15.51 -2.18 10.88
CA ASN A 179 -14.84 -3.24 10.15
C ASN A 179 -15.36 -3.37 8.71
N GLU A 180 -16.69 -3.30 8.53
CA GLU A 180 -17.34 -3.38 7.22
C GLU A 180 -16.90 -2.24 6.29
N VAL A 181 -16.72 -1.04 6.86
CA VAL A 181 -16.17 0.12 6.13
C VAL A 181 -14.73 -0.12 5.73
N ALA A 182 -13.89 -0.67 6.62
CA ALA A 182 -12.51 -1.02 6.29
C ALA A 182 -12.43 -2.02 5.13
N VAL A 183 -13.22 -3.10 5.19
CA VAL A 183 -13.31 -4.11 4.12
C VAL A 183 -13.75 -3.45 2.82
N LYS A 184 -14.82 -2.65 2.84
CA LYS A 184 -15.33 -1.96 1.64
C LYS A 184 -14.28 -1.05 1.01
N ILE A 185 -13.56 -0.24 1.80
CA ILE A 185 -12.49 0.64 1.29
C ILE A 185 -11.42 -0.19 0.56
N VAL A 186 -10.90 -1.24 1.19
CA VAL A 186 -9.85 -2.09 0.60
C VAL A 186 -10.34 -2.82 -0.64
N ARG A 187 -11.54 -3.43 -0.60
CA ARG A 187 -12.11 -4.14 -1.76
C ARG A 187 -12.37 -3.18 -2.93
N GLU A 188 -12.78 -1.94 -2.68
CA GLU A 188 -12.94 -0.93 -3.75
C GLU A 188 -11.60 -0.53 -4.38
N LEU A 189 -10.52 -0.46 -3.62
CA LEU A 189 -9.18 -0.21 -4.14
C LEU A 189 -8.64 -1.42 -4.93
N GLN A 190 -8.82 -2.63 -4.41
CA GLN A 190 -8.45 -3.89 -5.07
C GLN A 190 -9.15 -4.08 -6.42
N ARG A 191 -10.47 -3.80 -6.51
CA ARG A 191 -11.25 -3.83 -7.77
C ARG A 191 -10.69 -2.89 -8.85
N ARG A 192 -9.94 -1.88 -8.43
CA ARG A 192 -9.30 -0.87 -9.30
C ARG A 192 -7.81 -1.15 -9.50
N ASN A 193 -7.35 -2.33 -9.05
CA ASN A 193 -5.94 -2.76 -9.04
C ASN A 193 -5.00 -1.78 -8.31
N ILE A 194 -5.52 -0.98 -7.37
CA ILE A 194 -4.72 -0.05 -6.57
C ILE A 194 -4.13 -0.83 -5.39
N LEU A 195 -2.80 -0.81 -5.30
CA LEU A 195 -2.05 -1.42 -4.20
C LEU A 195 -2.35 -0.72 -2.88
N CYS A 196 -2.63 -1.45 -1.82
CA CYS A 196 -2.95 -0.91 -0.50
C CYS A 196 -1.81 -1.14 0.47
N PHE A 197 -1.36 -0.08 1.14
CA PHE A 197 -0.37 -0.12 2.20
C PHE A 197 -1.02 0.29 3.51
N LEU A 198 -1.07 -0.63 4.47
CA LEU A 198 -1.81 -0.45 5.71
C LEU A 198 -0.85 -0.12 6.85
N SER A 199 -1.11 0.98 7.55
CA SER A 199 -0.34 1.36 8.73
C SER A 199 -1.18 2.16 9.74
N GLY A 200 -0.61 2.50 10.89
CA GLY A 200 -1.22 3.43 11.83
C GLY A 200 -2.35 2.85 12.67
N ASN A 201 -2.69 3.58 13.72
CA ASN A 201 -3.81 3.28 14.61
C ASN A 201 -4.50 4.55 15.08
N VAL A 202 -5.68 4.35 15.65
CA VAL A 202 -6.42 5.32 16.43
C VAL A 202 -6.73 4.64 17.77
N ASN A 203 -6.19 5.18 18.86
CA ASN A 203 -6.36 4.63 20.20
C ASN A 203 -6.01 3.12 20.31
N GLY A 204 -4.94 2.69 19.62
CA GLY A 204 -4.46 1.31 19.62
C GLY A 204 -5.18 0.36 18.66
N ARG A 205 -6.26 0.79 17.99
CA ARG A 205 -6.93 -0.01 16.94
C ARG A 205 -6.48 0.46 15.56
N SER A 206 -6.21 -0.49 14.67
CA SER A 206 -5.66 -0.26 13.32
C SER A 206 -6.59 -0.89 12.30
N ILE A 207 -6.60 -0.37 11.07
CA ILE A 207 -7.28 -1.01 9.95
C ILE A 207 -6.82 -2.45 9.71
N ILE A 208 -5.55 -2.77 10.05
CA ILE A 208 -5.02 -4.14 9.98
C ILE A 208 -5.85 -5.08 10.87
N HIS A 209 -6.13 -4.68 12.11
CA HIS A 209 -6.97 -5.44 13.03
C HIS A 209 -8.38 -5.64 12.44
N GLN A 210 -8.97 -4.57 11.88
CA GLN A 210 -10.32 -4.61 11.31
C GLN A 210 -10.43 -5.60 10.15
N LEU A 211 -9.42 -5.67 9.29
CA LEU A 211 -9.43 -6.57 8.13
C LEU A 211 -9.18 -8.03 8.53
N ILE A 212 -8.28 -8.27 9.50
CA ILE A 212 -8.02 -9.61 10.02
C ILE A 212 -9.26 -10.18 10.72
N GLU A 213 -9.96 -9.36 11.52
CA GLU A 213 -11.21 -9.76 12.20
C GLU A 213 -12.30 -10.19 11.21
N GLU A 214 -12.35 -9.59 10.02
CA GLU A 214 -13.28 -9.94 8.93
C GLU A 214 -12.76 -11.05 8.01
N GLY A 215 -11.64 -11.68 8.34
CA GLY A 215 -11.05 -12.77 7.56
C GLY A 215 -10.51 -12.34 6.18
N VAL A 216 -10.19 -11.06 6.00
CA VAL A 216 -9.57 -10.58 4.75
C VAL A 216 -8.12 -11.04 4.70
N GLU A 217 -7.77 -11.75 3.62
CA GLU A 217 -6.40 -12.16 3.35
C GLU A 217 -5.53 -10.95 2.98
N LEU A 218 -4.44 -10.73 3.73
CA LEU A 218 -3.52 -9.60 3.55
C LEU A 218 -2.15 -10.09 3.10
N GLY A 219 -1.61 -9.47 2.06
CA GLY A 219 -0.23 -9.68 1.64
C GLY A 219 0.02 -9.28 0.19
N TYR A 220 1.07 -9.85 -0.40
CA TYR A 220 1.52 -9.51 -1.74
C TYR A 220 0.56 -10.03 -2.82
N ASP A 221 -0.05 -11.19 -2.61
CA ASP A 221 -0.99 -11.79 -3.57
C ASP A 221 -2.30 -11.01 -3.66
N THR A 222 -2.72 -10.35 -2.57
CA THR A 222 -3.96 -9.59 -2.49
C THR A 222 -3.77 -8.08 -2.69
N TYR A 223 -2.56 -7.65 -3.08
CA TYR A 223 -2.17 -6.24 -3.20
C TYR A 223 -2.53 -5.41 -1.95
N THR A 224 -2.48 -6.01 -0.77
CA THR A 224 -2.86 -5.36 0.49
C THR A 224 -1.83 -5.69 1.56
N VAL A 225 -0.81 -4.83 1.66
CA VAL A 225 0.38 -5.09 2.47
C VAL A 225 0.25 -4.43 3.84
N PRO A 226 0.29 -5.20 4.94
CA PRO A 226 0.26 -4.64 6.30
C PRO A 226 1.67 -4.30 6.77
N PHE A 227 1.99 -3.01 6.92
CA PHE A 227 3.33 -2.55 7.29
C PHE A 227 3.59 -2.56 8.79
N GLY A 228 2.65 -2.09 9.59
CA GLY A 228 2.78 -1.95 11.04
C GLY A 228 1.53 -1.31 11.63
N THR A 229 1.27 -1.48 12.93
CA THR A 229 0.10 -0.91 13.58
C THR A 229 0.29 0.55 13.99
N ASP A 230 1.48 1.12 13.82
CA ASP A 230 1.76 2.52 14.14
C ASP A 230 1.99 3.40 12.89
N THR A 231 1.95 4.72 13.11
CA THR A 231 2.09 5.71 12.04
C THR A 231 3.52 5.77 11.50
N ILE A 232 4.53 5.35 12.28
CA ILE A 232 5.94 5.40 11.88
C ILE A 232 6.16 4.41 10.73
N SER A 233 5.51 3.25 10.76
CA SER A 233 5.59 2.23 9.71
C SER A 233 5.06 2.69 8.34
N ALA A 234 4.34 3.82 8.26
CA ALA A 234 4.00 4.46 6.99
C ALA A 234 5.26 4.86 6.17
N ILE A 235 6.43 4.97 6.83
CA ILE A 235 7.71 5.23 6.16
C ILE A 235 8.05 4.17 5.11
N TYR A 236 7.63 2.92 5.29
CA TYR A 236 7.89 1.86 4.30
C TYR A 236 7.20 2.13 2.95
N ALA A 237 6.04 2.81 2.94
CA ALA A 237 5.39 3.25 1.70
C ALA A 237 6.24 4.28 0.94
N LEU A 238 6.84 5.21 1.67
CA LEU A 238 7.69 6.26 1.09
C LEU A 238 9.06 5.70 0.69
N GLY A 239 9.56 4.70 1.42
CA GLY A 239 10.73 3.92 1.01
C GLY A 239 10.49 3.13 -0.27
N PHE A 240 9.29 2.55 -0.45
CA PHE A 240 8.88 1.91 -1.72
C PHE A 240 8.83 2.91 -2.89
N ALA A 241 8.24 4.09 -2.66
CA ALA A 241 8.19 5.17 -3.65
C ALA A 241 9.60 5.67 -4.03
N THR A 242 10.47 5.87 -3.03
CA THR A 242 11.87 6.28 -3.24
C THR A 242 12.62 5.24 -4.07
N ARG A 243 12.51 3.95 -3.73
CA ARG A 243 13.16 2.88 -4.50
C ARG A 243 12.62 2.78 -5.92
N SER A 244 11.32 3.03 -6.14
CA SER A 244 10.77 3.06 -7.49
C SER A 244 11.50 4.07 -8.38
N ALA A 245 11.83 5.25 -7.84
CA ALA A 245 12.59 6.27 -8.56
C ALA A 245 14.06 5.85 -8.80
N LEU A 246 14.69 5.18 -7.85
CA LEU A 246 16.07 4.69 -7.98
C LEU A 246 16.17 3.52 -8.97
N THR A 247 15.24 2.57 -8.91
CA THR A 247 15.25 1.35 -9.73
C THR A 247 14.76 1.61 -11.16
N PHE A 248 13.60 2.25 -11.33
CA PHE A 248 12.97 2.42 -12.65
C PHE A 248 13.24 3.80 -13.25
N GLY A 249 13.43 4.82 -12.42
CA GLY A 249 13.82 6.16 -12.87
C GLY A 249 15.31 6.30 -13.18
N GLY A 250 16.14 5.33 -12.76
CA GLY A 250 17.60 5.37 -12.93
C GLY A 250 18.26 6.54 -12.18
N LEU A 251 17.58 7.09 -11.18
CA LEU A 251 18.09 8.18 -10.36
C LEU A 251 19.11 7.66 -9.34
N LYS A 252 20.03 8.55 -8.94
CA LYS A 252 21.10 8.23 -7.99
C LYS A 252 20.71 8.68 -6.57
N PRO A 253 21.21 7.99 -5.54
CA PRO A 253 21.11 8.46 -4.16
C PRO A 253 21.53 9.92 -3.99
N GLY A 254 20.79 10.69 -3.18
CA GLY A 254 21.03 12.10 -2.92
C GLY A 254 20.48 13.07 -3.98
N GLN A 255 19.92 12.58 -5.09
CA GLN A 255 19.19 13.41 -6.07
C GLN A 255 17.76 13.70 -5.59
N ALA A 256 17.63 14.31 -4.40
CA ALA A 256 16.37 14.44 -3.69
C ALA A 256 15.29 15.12 -4.54
N ARG A 257 15.62 16.23 -5.20
CA ARG A 257 14.67 16.97 -6.04
C ARG A 257 14.15 16.12 -7.20
N GLU A 258 15.03 15.44 -7.91
CA GLU A 258 14.68 14.59 -9.04
C GLU A 258 13.85 13.39 -8.59
N ILE A 259 14.15 12.80 -7.43
CA ILE A 259 13.39 11.70 -6.85
C ILE A 259 11.97 12.15 -6.47
N LEU A 260 11.83 13.31 -5.84
CA LEU A 260 10.51 13.86 -5.49
C LEU A 260 9.68 14.18 -6.76
N LEU A 261 10.32 14.77 -7.78
CA LEU A 261 9.67 15.02 -9.07
C LEU A 261 9.28 13.73 -9.79
N TYR A 262 10.12 12.69 -9.77
CA TYR A 262 9.77 11.39 -10.32
C TYR A 262 8.52 10.83 -9.65
N ASN A 263 8.47 10.84 -8.32
CA ASN A 263 7.34 10.33 -7.56
C ASN A 263 6.05 11.11 -7.85
N LYS A 264 6.13 12.44 -7.89
CA LYS A 264 5.00 13.30 -8.27
C LYS A 264 4.40 12.93 -9.63
N GLU A 265 5.25 12.69 -10.63
CA GLU A 265 4.81 12.53 -12.03
C GLU A 265 4.56 11.08 -12.46
N ARG A 266 5.17 10.10 -11.76
CA ARG A 266 5.15 8.68 -12.17
C ARG A 266 4.51 7.75 -11.15
N VAL A 267 4.52 8.10 -9.87
CA VAL A 267 3.96 7.27 -8.79
C VAL A 267 2.65 7.88 -8.33
N PHE A 268 1.54 7.31 -8.79
CA PHE A 268 0.19 7.80 -8.49
C PHE A 268 -0.28 7.34 -7.11
N ALA A 269 0.39 7.84 -6.07
CA ALA A 269 0.06 7.51 -4.70
C ALA A 269 -0.71 8.60 -3.97
N PHE A 270 -1.57 8.21 -3.02
CA PHE A 270 -2.25 9.10 -2.10
C PHE A 270 -2.30 8.49 -0.69
N VAL A 271 -2.48 9.36 0.31
CA VAL A 271 -2.66 8.97 1.71
C VAL A 271 -4.13 9.07 2.07
N LEU A 272 -4.68 8.02 2.65
CA LEU A 272 -6.01 8.01 3.27
C LEU A 272 -5.85 7.90 4.79
N ALA A 273 -6.04 9.01 5.50
CA ALA A 273 -6.00 9.06 6.95
C ALA A 273 -7.40 8.74 7.51
N LEU A 274 -7.49 7.68 8.30
CA LEU A 274 -8.73 7.19 8.89
C LEU A 274 -8.76 7.40 10.41
N GLY A 275 -9.82 8.04 10.89
CA GLY A 275 -10.04 8.45 12.26
C GLY A 275 -9.19 9.65 12.69
N GLU A 276 -8.95 9.77 14.00
CA GLU A 276 -8.32 10.95 14.57
C GLU A 276 -6.88 11.18 14.04
N VAL A 277 -6.65 12.41 13.56
CA VAL A 277 -5.34 12.86 13.07
C VAL A 277 -4.57 13.57 14.18
N ASP A 278 -3.65 12.83 14.79
CA ASP A 278 -2.69 13.35 15.78
C ASP A 278 -1.51 14.10 15.11
N ASP A 279 -0.64 14.69 15.94
CA ASP A 279 0.51 15.46 15.47
C ASP A 279 1.48 14.64 14.61
N LEU A 280 1.67 13.36 14.94
CA LEU A 280 2.57 12.47 14.22
C LEU A 280 2.02 12.18 12.84
N LYS A 281 0.70 11.94 12.72
CA LYS A 281 0.03 11.79 11.43
C LYS A 281 0.12 13.09 10.59
N TYR A 282 -0.06 14.26 11.19
CA TYR A 282 0.15 15.54 10.49
C TYR A 282 1.59 15.71 9.98
N ALA A 283 2.58 15.34 10.80
CA ALA A 283 3.99 15.45 10.44
C ALA A 283 4.37 14.48 9.31
N ALA A 284 3.94 13.22 9.40
CA ALA A 284 4.15 12.22 8.35
C ALA A 284 3.44 12.60 7.04
N ALA A 285 2.21 13.11 7.12
CA ALA A 285 1.44 13.62 5.98
C ALA A 285 2.16 14.79 5.29
N ALA A 286 2.74 15.72 6.05
CA ALA A 286 3.56 16.79 5.47
C ALA A 286 4.76 16.25 4.69
N GLY A 287 5.37 15.16 5.18
CA GLY A 287 6.40 14.41 4.46
C GLY A 287 5.88 13.80 3.15
N ALA A 288 4.72 13.15 3.16
CA ALA A 288 4.11 12.58 1.96
C ALA A 288 3.77 13.64 0.89
N ILE A 289 3.36 14.84 1.32
CA ILE A 289 3.10 15.95 0.40
C ILE A 289 4.37 16.34 -0.38
N ASN A 290 5.58 16.26 0.20
CA ASN A 290 6.83 16.50 -0.55
C ASN A 290 6.99 15.57 -1.76
N PHE A 291 6.49 14.33 -1.67
CA PHE A 291 6.51 13.36 -2.77
C PHE A 291 5.43 13.63 -3.83
N GLY A 292 4.62 14.68 -3.64
CA GLY A 292 3.47 14.99 -4.50
C GLY A 292 2.24 14.14 -4.19
N PHE A 293 2.22 13.45 -3.04
CA PHE A 293 1.11 12.59 -2.65
C PHE A 293 0.10 13.39 -1.81
N PRO A 294 -1.15 13.53 -2.27
CA PRO A 294 -2.19 14.22 -1.53
C PRO A 294 -2.66 13.37 -0.35
N VAL A 295 -3.19 14.05 0.67
CA VAL A 295 -3.74 13.43 1.87
C VAL A 295 -5.23 13.72 1.96
N ILE A 296 -6.02 12.66 2.09
CA ILE A 296 -7.46 12.72 2.29
C ILE A 296 -7.73 12.18 3.69
N ALA A 297 -8.46 12.94 4.51
CA ALA A 297 -8.85 12.51 5.86
C ALA A 297 -10.36 12.31 5.95
N ASP A 298 -10.77 11.24 6.63
CA ASP A 298 -12.18 10.93 6.88
C ASP A 298 -12.77 11.68 8.10
N THR A 299 -12.01 12.63 8.65
CA THR A 299 -12.39 13.47 9.79
C THR A 299 -12.37 14.95 9.43
N VAL A 300 -13.02 15.77 10.27
CA VAL A 300 -13.06 17.23 10.12
C VAL A 300 -11.68 17.80 10.45
N ILE A 301 -10.94 18.19 9.40
CA ILE A 301 -9.64 18.85 9.52
C ILE A 301 -9.60 20.05 8.57
N PRO A 302 -8.71 21.03 8.79
CA PRO A 302 -8.52 22.08 7.81
C PRO A 302 -7.96 21.53 6.50
N GLU A 303 -8.18 22.25 5.40
CA GLU A 303 -7.74 21.83 4.08
C GLU A 303 -6.54 22.63 3.55
N ILE A 304 -5.84 22.05 2.58
CA ILE A 304 -4.78 22.69 1.81
C ILE A 304 -5.10 22.45 0.34
N LEU A 305 -5.96 23.32 -0.20
CA LEU A 305 -6.42 23.29 -1.58
C LEU A 305 -5.44 23.86 -2.64
N PRO A 306 -4.40 24.67 -2.31
CA PRO A 306 -3.44 25.12 -3.32
C PRO A 306 -2.78 23.96 -4.08
N THR A 307 -2.53 24.17 -5.37
CA THR A 307 -1.86 23.19 -6.25
C THR A 307 -0.36 23.48 -6.37
N GLY A 308 0.39 22.58 -7.02
CA GLY A 308 1.78 22.82 -7.43
C GLY A 308 2.78 21.82 -6.87
N ILE A 309 2.56 21.32 -5.66
CA ILE A 309 3.33 20.21 -5.08
C ILE A 309 2.65 18.89 -5.45
N THR A 310 1.40 18.70 -5.03
CA THR A 310 0.55 17.65 -5.59
C THR A 310 -0.07 18.12 -6.92
N THR A 311 -0.74 17.20 -7.62
CA THR A 311 -1.39 17.49 -8.91
C THR A 311 -2.55 18.47 -8.73
N TYR A 312 -3.41 18.21 -7.74
CA TYR A 312 -4.55 19.06 -7.37
C TYR A 312 -4.39 19.54 -5.92
N GLU A 313 -5.30 19.18 -5.03
CA GLU A 313 -5.26 19.57 -3.62
C GLU A 313 -4.18 18.79 -2.85
N HIS A 314 -3.56 19.42 -1.84
CA HIS A 314 -2.58 18.75 -0.96
C HIS A 314 -3.27 18.01 0.19
N VAL A 315 -4.29 18.63 0.79
CA VAL A 315 -5.05 18.07 1.91
C VAL A 315 -6.54 18.34 1.71
N VAL A 316 -7.34 17.28 1.72
CA VAL A 316 -8.80 17.32 1.58
C VAL A 316 -9.45 16.69 2.81
N SER A 317 -10.47 17.35 3.36
CA SER A 317 -11.24 16.84 4.49
C SER A 317 -12.58 16.30 3.98
N MET A 318 -12.83 15.01 4.23
CA MET A 318 -14.08 14.35 3.90
C MET A 318 -14.64 13.63 5.12
N PRO A 319 -15.22 14.36 6.10
CA PRO A 319 -15.77 13.75 7.29
C PRO A 319 -16.74 12.62 6.93
N PHE A 320 -16.46 11.39 7.37
CA PHE A 320 -17.12 10.19 6.86
C PHE A 320 -18.66 10.27 6.94
N ASP A 321 -19.17 10.74 8.08
CA ASP A 321 -20.62 10.87 8.33
C ASP A 321 -21.29 12.00 7.52
N GLN A 322 -20.50 12.88 6.89
CA GLN A 322 -20.98 13.96 6.02
C GLN A 322 -20.93 13.59 4.54
N ILE A 323 -20.35 12.43 4.19
CA ILE A 323 -20.37 11.92 2.82
C ILE A 323 -21.81 11.52 2.49
N GLU A 324 -22.32 12.05 1.39
CA GLU A 324 -23.62 11.65 0.86
C GLU A 324 -23.58 10.16 0.47
N GLY A 325 -24.59 9.38 0.84
CA GLY A 325 -24.69 7.96 0.51
C GLY A 325 -25.85 7.33 1.28
N LYS A 326 -26.47 6.28 0.74
CA LYS A 326 -27.61 5.61 1.38
C LYS A 326 -27.23 4.88 2.67
N ASP A 327 -26.00 4.39 2.74
CA ASP A 327 -25.42 3.61 3.83
C ASP A 327 -23.90 3.87 3.92
N ASP A 328 -23.27 3.32 4.96
CA ASP A 328 -21.83 3.50 5.20
C ASP A 328 -20.97 2.84 4.11
N LEU A 329 -21.48 1.84 3.38
CA LEU A 329 -20.75 1.19 2.28
C LEU A 329 -20.70 2.07 1.03
N GLU A 330 -21.80 2.78 0.71
CA GLU A 330 -21.83 3.76 -0.38
C GLU A 330 -20.95 4.97 -0.06
N ARG A 331 -20.92 5.41 1.21
CA ARG A 331 -20.02 6.47 1.67
C ARG A 331 -18.55 6.08 1.50
N ALA A 332 -18.20 4.86 1.89
CA ALA A 332 -16.85 4.32 1.71
C ALA A 332 -16.44 4.28 0.23
N GLU A 333 -17.36 3.91 -0.67
CA GLU A 333 -17.10 3.92 -2.11
C GLU A 333 -16.84 5.34 -2.65
N ARG A 334 -17.65 6.32 -2.25
CA ARG A 334 -17.47 7.72 -2.64
C ARG A 334 -16.21 8.34 -2.06
N LEU A 335 -15.80 7.95 -0.85
CA LEU A 335 -14.52 8.32 -0.26
C LEU A 335 -13.36 7.85 -1.15
N VAL A 336 -13.36 6.57 -1.55
CA VAL A 336 -12.34 6.01 -2.45
C VAL A 336 -12.34 6.71 -3.81
N GLN A 337 -13.51 6.97 -4.38
CA GLN A 337 -13.64 7.73 -5.64
C GLN A 337 -12.99 9.10 -5.52
N LYS A 338 -13.25 9.84 -4.43
CA LYS A 338 -12.65 11.15 -4.24
C LYS A 338 -11.13 11.09 -4.07
N CYS A 339 -10.60 10.08 -3.37
CA CYS A 339 -9.15 9.88 -3.28
C CYS A 339 -8.49 9.71 -4.66
N ILE A 340 -9.11 8.90 -5.52
CA ILE A 340 -8.67 8.65 -6.90
C ILE A 340 -8.70 9.95 -7.72
N GLU A 341 -9.76 10.74 -7.60
CA GLU A 341 -9.91 12.04 -8.28
C GLU A 341 -8.84 13.04 -7.84
N VAL A 342 -8.66 13.23 -6.52
CA VAL A 342 -7.71 14.20 -5.95
C VAL A 342 -6.27 13.87 -6.34
N ARG A 343 -5.93 12.58 -6.48
CA ARG A 343 -4.61 12.19 -7.00
C ARG A 343 -4.51 12.25 -8.52
N GLY A 344 -5.63 12.17 -9.23
CA GLY A 344 -5.68 12.06 -10.69
C GLY A 344 -5.31 10.67 -11.19
N VAL A 345 -5.63 9.62 -10.43
CA VAL A 345 -5.37 8.23 -10.83
C VAL A 345 -6.31 7.86 -11.99
N LYS A 346 -5.75 7.49 -13.14
CA LYS A 346 -6.53 7.03 -14.29
C LYS A 346 -6.79 5.53 -14.17
N VAL A 347 -7.94 5.17 -13.61
CA VAL A 347 -8.32 3.77 -13.47
C VAL A 347 -9.01 3.27 -14.74
N LYS A 348 -8.52 2.18 -15.31
CA LYS A 348 -9.26 1.40 -16.31
C LYS A 348 -10.08 0.34 -15.57
N VAL A 349 -11.33 0.66 -15.23
CA VAL A 349 -12.22 -0.33 -14.63
C VAL A 349 -12.85 -1.13 -15.76
N SER A 350 -12.42 -2.38 -15.93
CA SER A 350 -13.17 -3.37 -16.71
C SER A 350 -14.36 -3.80 -15.86
N LYS A 351 -15.51 -3.14 -16.04
CA LYS A 351 -16.73 -3.52 -15.30
C LYS A 351 -17.28 -4.81 -15.90
N VAL A 352 -17.05 -5.92 -15.21
CA VAL A 352 -17.67 -7.21 -15.51
C VAL A 352 -18.93 -7.32 -14.64
N ASP A 353 -20.07 -7.63 -15.23
CA ASP A 353 -21.36 -7.71 -14.53
C ASP A 353 -21.51 -9.06 -13.82
N VAL A 354 -20.81 -9.21 -12.69
CA VAL A 354 -20.83 -10.41 -11.84
C VAL A 354 -21.18 -10.04 -10.40
N PRO A 355 -21.85 -10.94 -9.64
CA PRO A 355 -22.28 -10.67 -8.27
C PRO A 355 -21.13 -10.70 -7.24
N VAL A 356 -19.89 -10.88 -7.69
CA VAL A 356 -18.68 -11.00 -6.87
C VAL A 356 -17.64 -9.94 -7.25
N PRO A 357 -16.73 -9.53 -6.34
CA PRO A 357 -15.57 -8.74 -6.71
C PRO A 357 -14.76 -9.40 -7.84
N TYR A 358 -14.29 -8.61 -8.81
CA TYR A 358 -13.47 -9.07 -9.93
C TYR A 358 -12.29 -8.11 -10.14
N GLY A 359 -11.10 -8.66 -10.38
CA GLY A 359 -9.86 -7.90 -10.61
C GLY A 359 -8.61 -8.74 -10.33
N SER A 360 -7.46 -8.26 -10.78
CA SER A 360 -6.17 -8.97 -10.66
C SER A 360 -5.73 -9.19 -9.21
N ALA A 361 -6.21 -8.34 -8.28
CA ALA A 361 -5.92 -8.47 -6.86
C ALA A 361 -6.56 -9.70 -6.18
N PHE A 362 -7.47 -10.43 -6.86
CA PHE A 362 -8.11 -11.64 -6.33
C PHE A 362 -7.50 -12.93 -6.92
N GLU A 363 -6.57 -12.82 -7.87
CA GLU A 363 -6.01 -13.97 -8.59
C GLU A 363 -5.24 -14.94 -7.68
N GLY A 364 -4.57 -14.42 -6.65
CA GLY A 364 -3.77 -15.23 -5.72
C GLY A 364 -4.51 -15.70 -4.46
N GLU A 365 -5.82 -15.47 -4.35
CA GLU A 365 -6.58 -15.89 -3.17
C GLU A 365 -6.67 -17.42 -3.07
N VAL A 366 -6.37 -17.98 -1.88
CA VAL A 366 -6.35 -19.43 -1.68
C VAL A 366 -7.65 -19.91 -1.03
N VAL A 367 -8.50 -20.59 -1.80
CA VAL A 367 -9.74 -21.21 -1.29
C VAL A 367 -9.42 -22.53 -0.58
N ARG A 368 -9.51 -22.54 0.75
CA ARG A 368 -9.32 -23.75 1.56
C ARG A 368 -10.57 -24.60 1.59
N LYS A 369 -10.42 -25.89 1.91
CA LYS A 369 -11.53 -26.85 1.95
C LYS A 369 -12.69 -26.39 2.84
N ALA A 370 -12.41 -25.74 3.97
CA ALA A 370 -13.45 -25.25 4.88
C ALA A 370 -14.35 -24.19 4.22
N ASP A 371 -13.77 -23.37 3.34
CA ASP A 371 -14.41 -22.22 2.69
C ASP A 371 -14.91 -22.56 1.27
N MET A 372 -14.59 -23.75 0.76
CA MET A 372 -14.93 -24.21 -0.59
C MET A 372 -16.39 -24.68 -0.70
N ARG A 373 -17.14 -24.10 -1.64
CA ARG A 373 -18.52 -24.55 -1.96
C ARG A 373 -18.56 -25.80 -2.83
N VAL A 374 -17.75 -25.85 -3.88
CA VAL A 374 -17.69 -26.94 -4.87
C VAL A 374 -16.28 -26.97 -5.49
N GLU A 375 -15.78 -28.17 -5.79
CA GLU A 375 -14.51 -28.41 -6.50
C GLU A 375 -14.79 -28.91 -7.93
N PHE A 376 -14.11 -28.34 -8.92
CA PHE A 376 -14.10 -28.84 -10.29
C PHE A 376 -12.68 -29.29 -10.67
N GLY A 377 -12.55 -30.45 -11.32
CA GLY A 377 -11.26 -31.06 -11.65
C GLY A 377 -10.63 -31.87 -10.51
N GLY A 378 -9.29 -31.92 -10.53
CA GLY A 378 -8.50 -32.65 -9.53
C GLY A 378 -8.65 -34.18 -9.60
N LYS A 379 -8.65 -34.83 -8.44
CA LYS A 379 -8.76 -36.31 -8.34
C LYS A 379 -10.20 -36.82 -8.36
N ARG A 380 -11.18 -35.95 -8.12
CA ARG A 380 -12.58 -36.33 -7.82
C ARG A 380 -13.56 -35.97 -8.93
N SER A 381 -13.14 -35.18 -9.91
CA SER A 381 -13.94 -34.80 -11.06
C SER A 381 -13.05 -34.51 -12.27
N ARG A 382 -13.66 -34.46 -13.45
CA ARG A 382 -12.99 -34.13 -14.71
C ARG A 382 -13.25 -32.67 -15.03
N CYS A 383 -12.20 -31.95 -15.38
CA CYS A 383 -12.31 -30.57 -15.85
C CYS A 383 -11.47 -30.39 -17.10
N PHE A 384 -12.01 -29.67 -18.08
CA PHE A 384 -11.24 -29.19 -19.21
C PHE A 384 -11.74 -27.80 -19.61
N GLU A 385 -10.83 -27.02 -20.16
CA GLU A 385 -11.11 -25.80 -20.91
C GLU A 385 -10.67 -26.04 -22.35
N TYR A 386 -11.44 -25.52 -23.30
CA TYR A 386 -11.11 -25.62 -24.71
C TYR A 386 -11.63 -24.40 -25.45
N LEU A 387 -10.70 -23.65 -26.05
CA LEU A 387 -11.00 -22.50 -26.88
C LEU A 387 -10.66 -22.82 -28.33
N PHE A 388 -11.60 -22.55 -29.23
CA PHE A 388 -11.36 -22.75 -30.66
C PHE A 388 -12.03 -21.70 -31.52
N MET A 389 -11.43 -21.47 -32.68
CA MET A 389 -11.95 -20.57 -33.69
C MET A 389 -13.12 -21.23 -34.42
N ALA A 390 -14.22 -20.49 -34.54
CA ALA A 390 -15.39 -20.87 -35.34
C ALA A 390 -15.66 -19.81 -36.43
N ASP A 391 -16.48 -20.17 -37.40
CA ASP A 391 -16.90 -19.23 -38.44
C ASP A 391 -17.83 -18.15 -37.84
N MET A 392 -17.85 -16.96 -38.46
CA MET A 392 -18.57 -15.78 -37.95
C MET A 392 -20.08 -16.00 -37.79
N ASP A 393 -20.66 -16.90 -38.57
CA ASP A 393 -22.07 -17.27 -38.54
C ASP A 393 -22.41 -18.37 -37.52
N GLU A 394 -21.40 -19.06 -36.98
CA GLU A 394 -21.58 -20.09 -35.94
C GLU A 394 -21.52 -19.53 -34.51
N VAL A 395 -21.13 -18.26 -34.35
CA VAL A 395 -20.97 -17.60 -33.05
C VAL A 395 -22.03 -16.50 -32.88
N THR A 396 -22.70 -16.50 -31.74
CA THR A 396 -23.55 -15.38 -31.30
C THR A 396 -22.80 -14.63 -30.21
N ASP A 397 -22.49 -13.36 -30.48
CA ASP A 397 -21.74 -12.53 -29.53
C ASP A 397 -22.46 -12.41 -28.18
N GLY A 398 -21.69 -12.53 -27.09
CA GLY A 398 -22.19 -12.51 -25.72
C GLY A 398 -23.10 -13.67 -25.29
N LYS A 399 -23.29 -14.71 -26.13
CA LYS A 399 -24.13 -15.86 -25.77
C LYS A 399 -23.42 -16.73 -24.73
N ILE A 400 -24.09 -16.94 -23.59
CA ILE A 400 -23.65 -17.84 -22.52
C ILE A 400 -24.72 -18.92 -22.34
N GLU A 401 -24.30 -20.18 -22.35
CA GLU A 401 -25.16 -21.34 -22.09
C GLU A 401 -24.52 -22.23 -21.03
N VAL A 402 -25.32 -22.65 -20.05
CA VAL A 402 -24.93 -23.67 -19.06
C VAL A 402 -25.67 -24.95 -19.43
N ILE A 403 -24.92 -25.99 -19.83
CA ILE A 403 -25.48 -27.28 -20.26
C ILE A 403 -25.25 -28.31 -19.15
N GLY A 404 -26.33 -28.82 -18.58
CA GLY A 404 -26.31 -29.74 -17.45
C GLY A 404 -27.00 -29.15 -16.23
N ASN A 405 -26.92 -29.87 -15.11
CA ASN A 405 -27.39 -29.34 -13.83
C ASN A 405 -26.40 -28.28 -13.33
N GLY A 406 -26.88 -27.30 -12.58
CA GLY A 406 -25.98 -26.43 -11.82
C GLY A 406 -25.42 -27.16 -10.59
N PHE A 407 -24.71 -26.41 -9.74
CA PHE A 407 -24.10 -26.96 -8.51
C PHE A 407 -25.00 -26.87 -7.28
N GLU A 408 -26.24 -26.39 -7.44
CA GLU A 408 -27.17 -26.14 -6.33
C GLU A 408 -27.42 -27.41 -5.49
N ASP A 409 -27.53 -28.56 -6.16
CA ASP A 409 -27.79 -29.88 -5.55
C ASP A 409 -26.51 -30.62 -5.13
N VAL A 410 -25.32 -30.04 -5.37
CA VAL A 410 -24.05 -30.61 -4.92
C VAL A 410 -23.87 -30.26 -3.45
N GLU A 411 -23.64 -31.26 -2.61
CA GLU A 411 -23.33 -31.05 -1.19
C GLU A 411 -22.15 -30.08 -1.00
N PRO A 412 -22.13 -29.26 0.08
CA PRO A 412 -21.00 -28.40 0.38
C PRO A 412 -19.68 -29.19 0.40
N GLN A 413 -18.63 -28.61 -0.20
CA GLN A 413 -17.32 -29.27 -0.38
C GLN A 413 -17.36 -30.52 -1.28
N GLY A 414 -18.44 -30.72 -2.04
CA GLY A 414 -18.56 -31.75 -3.06
C GLY A 414 -17.78 -31.42 -4.33
N SER A 415 -17.79 -32.35 -5.28
CA SER A 415 -17.09 -32.22 -6.56
C SER A 415 -18.02 -32.47 -7.75
N MET A 416 -17.79 -31.79 -8.87
CA MET A 416 -18.60 -31.90 -10.08
C MET A 416 -17.72 -31.80 -11.32
N ASP A 417 -18.10 -32.48 -12.41
CA ASP A 417 -17.39 -32.34 -13.69
C ASP A 417 -17.72 -30.99 -14.35
N MET A 418 -16.72 -30.36 -14.97
CA MET A 418 -16.90 -29.07 -15.67
C MET A 418 -16.20 -29.08 -17.04
N GLY A 419 -16.82 -28.43 -18.01
CA GLY A 419 -16.21 -28.15 -19.31
C GLY A 419 -16.42 -26.68 -19.65
N ILE A 420 -15.33 -25.95 -19.88
CA ILE A 420 -15.38 -24.57 -20.35
C ILE A 420 -15.13 -24.57 -21.84
N LEU A 421 -16.18 -24.36 -22.64
CA LEU A 421 -16.08 -24.31 -24.09
C LEU A 421 -16.21 -22.87 -24.58
N VAL A 422 -15.14 -22.33 -25.18
CA VAL A 422 -15.13 -20.95 -25.67
C VAL A 422 -15.01 -20.95 -27.20
N LYS A 423 -16.06 -20.48 -27.87
CA LYS A 423 -16.04 -20.25 -29.33
C LYS A 423 -15.70 -18.80 -29.61
N VAL A 424 -14.66 -18.55 -30.40
CA VAL A 424 -14.27 -17.20 -30.80
C VAL A 424 -14.30 -17.05 -32.32
N ALA A 425 -14.77 -15.91 -32.80
CA ALA A 425 -14.74 -15.56 -34.23
C ALA A 425 -14.19 -14.13 -34.39
N GLY A 426 -13.32 -13.92 -35.37
CA GLY A 426 -12.68 -12.64 -35.62
C GLY A 426 -12.10 -12.55 -37.02
N ARG A 427 -12.19 -11.40 -37.68
CA ARG A 427 -11.66 -11.21 -39.05
C ARG A 427 -10.16 -11.48 -39.17
N ASN A 428 -9.42 -11.18 -38.10
CA ASN A 428 -7.98 -11.39 -37.99
C ASN A 428 -7.65 -12.57 -37.04
N MET A 429 -8.65 -13.34 -36.60
CA MET A 429 -8.42 -14.51 -35.75
C MET A 429 -7.73 -15.60 -36.57
N GLN A 430 -6.81 -16.32 -35.95
CA GLN A 430 -6.05 -17.40 -36.56
C GLN A 430 -5.99 -18.57 -35.58
N LYS A 431 -5.88 -19.80 -36.10
CA LYS A 431 -5.78 -21.01 -35.25
C LYS A 431 -4.59 -20.95 -34.29
N ASP A 432 -3.49 -20.32 -34.71
CA ASP A 432 -2.30 -20.15 -33.88
C ASP A 432 -2.54 -19.24 -32.66
N PHE A 433 -3.62 -18.46 -32.63
CA PHE A 433 -4.02 -17.65 -31.48
C PHE A 433 -4.91 -18.42 -30.48
N GLU A 434 -5.43 -19.59 -30.83
CA GLU A 434 -6.26 -20.40 -29.92
C GLU A 434 -5.53 -20.70 -28.60
N PRO A 435 -4.29 -21.22 -28.60
CA PRO A 435 -3.59 -21.51 -27.34
C PRO A 435 -3.21 -20.24 -26.55
N VAL A 436 -3.07 -19.10 -27.23
CA VAL A 436 -2.73 -17.82 -26.59
C VAL A 436 -3.92 -17.29 -25.80
N LEU A 437 -5.14 -17.38 -26.37
CA LEU A 437 -6.37 -16.98 -25.69
C LEU A 437 -6.81 -18.00 -24.65
N GLU A 438 -6.64 -19.29 -24.90
CA GLU A 438 -6.96 -20.35 -23.93
C GLU A 438 -6.18 -20.16 -22.63
N ARG A 439 -4.90 -19.78 -22.71
CA ARG A 439 -4.06 -19.47 -21.54
C ARG A 439 -4.53 -18.26 -20.70
N GLN A 440 -5.53 -17.51 -21.16
CA GLN A 440 -6.10 -16.38 -20.41
C GLN A 440 -7.43 -16.72 -19.70
N ILE A 441 -7.94 -17.95 -19.89
CA ILE A 441 -8.98 -18.55 -19.05
C ILE A 441 -8.34 -18.90 -17.70
#